data_AF-A0A5S9Q4A3-F1
#
_entry.id   AF-A0A5S9Q4A3-F1
#
_cell.length_a   1.000
_cell.length_b   1.000
_cell.length_c   1.000
_cell.angle_alpha   90.00
_cell.angle_beta   90.00
_cell.angle_gamma   90.00
#
_symmetry.space_group_name_H-M   'P 1'
#
loop_
_entity.id
_entity.type
_entity.pdbx_description
1 polymer ?
#
loop_
_entity_poly.entity_id
_entity_poly.type
_entity_poly.pdbx_seq_one_letter_code
_entity_poly.pdbx_strand_id
1 'polypeptide(L)'
;MTGVRLEIDSSSIERLQDRLAGFSGLPLNDLRHAIGSEVEHQTRRRLQDEKTTPDGDAWQALDEGYAARKALKSSGGILERDGDLIDSIAYAVDGDEIEIGSPLVYAAIQHFGGDEVGIPIVSRQFLGLSQDNENDLLALVDQWLDQQVGGQSHAI
;
A
#
# COMPACT_ATOMS: atom_id res chain seq x y z
N MET A 1 10.71 -3.38 13.22
CA MET A 1 11.34 -2.80 12.01
C MET A 1 11.60 -1.31 12.24
N THR A 2 12.65 -0.71 11.66
CA THR A 2 13.02 0.71 11.84
C THR A 2 12.53 1.62 10.68
N GLY A 3 11.60 1.13 9.86
CA GLY A 3 11.01 1.86 8.73
C GLY A 3 9.55 2.23 8.97
N VAL A 4 8.72 2.17 7.92
CA VAL A 4 7.29 2.48 8.00
C VAL A 4 6.44 1.27 7.60
N ARG A 5 5.31 1.08 8.29
CA ARG A 5 4.38 -0.03 8.09
C ARG A 5 2.94 0.42 8.25
N LEU A 6 2.06 -0.21 7.47
CA LEU A 6 0.62 -0.20 7.58
C LEU A 6 0.15 -1.63 7.88
N GLU A 7 -0.77 -1.75 8.83
CA GLU A 7 -1.42 -3.00 9.22
C GLU A 7 -2.84 -3.00 8.66
N ILE A 8 -3.22 -4.09 8.03
CA ILE A 8 -4.53 -4.27 7.39
C ILE A 8 -5.09 -5.61 7.82
N ASP A 9 -6.32 -5.60 8.32
CA ASP A 9 -7.12 -6.80 8.52
C ASP A 9 -8.51 -6.59 7.88
N SER A 10 -9.26 -7.67 7.71
CA SER A 10 -10.58 -7.62 7.05
C SER A 10 -11.63 -6.85 7.85
N SER A 11 -11.46 -6.69 9.16
CA SER A 11 -12.34 -5.87 10.01
C SER A 11 -11.98 -4.39 10.00
N SER A 12 -10.74 -4.05 9.64
CA SER A 12 -10.30 -2.66 9.45
C SER A 12 -10.93 -1.99 8.23
N ILE A 13 -11.54 -2.75 7.30
CA ILE A 13 -12.25 -2.22 6.15
C ILE A 13 -13.72 -2.68 6.22
N GLU A 14 -14.60 -1.81 6.69
CA GLU A 14 -16.04 -2.09 6.94
C GLU A 14 -16.71 -2.80 5.74
N ARG A 15 -16.43 -2.33 4.52
CA ARG A 15 -17.00 -2.92 3.30
C ARG A 15 -16.52 -4.35 3.04
N LEU A 16 -15.25 -4.67 3.35
CA LEU A 16 -14.72 -6.03 3.21
C LEU A 16 -15.33 -6.95 4.27
N GLN A 17 -15.48 -6.43 5.49
CA GLN A 17 -16.13 -7.16 6.58
C GLN A 17 -17.55 -7.55 6.21
N ASP A 18 -18.36 -6.59 5.77
CA ASP A 18 -19.74 -6.83 5.33
C ASP A 18 -19.82 -7.88 4.22
N ARG A 19 -18.85 -7.82 3.30
CA ARG A 19 -18.80 -8.77 2.18
C ARG A 19 -18.46 -10.19 2.63
N LEU A 20 -17.55 -10.34 3.57
CA LEU A 20 -17.12 -11.64 4.09
C LEU A 20 -18.06 -12.21 5.16
N ALA A 21 -18.92 -11.38 5.78
CA ALA A 21 -19.82 -11.79 6.86
C ALA A 21 -20.76 -12.94 6.50
N GLY A 22 -21.08 -13.11 5.21
CA GLY A 22 -21.90 -14.21 4.69
C GLY A 22 -21.16 -15.55 4.53
N PHE A 23 -19.84 -15.57 4.69
CA PHE A 23 -18.98 -16.69 4.30
C PHE A 23 -18.10 -17.18 5.46
N SER A 24 -18.68 -17.96 6.36
CA SER A 24 -17.95 -18.58 7.48
C SER A 24 -17.16 -19.83 7.06
N GLY A 25 -15.91 -19.94 7.53
CA GLY A 25 -15.10 -21.17 7.39
C GLY A 25 -14.32 -21.30 6.09
N LEU A 26 -14.23 -20.25 5.28
CA LEU A 26 -13.37 -20.25 4.10
C LEU A 26 -11.88 -20.16 4.49
N PRO A 27 -10.97 -20.77 3.70
CA PRO A 27 -9.54 -20.65 3.91
C PRO A 27 -9.05 -19.26 3.47
N LEU A 28 -9.21 -18.26 4.32
CA LEU A 28 -8.91 -16.85 4.00
C LEU A 28 -7.40 -16.57 3.81
N ASN A 29 -6.52 -17.54 4.06
CA ASN A 29 -5.08 -17.33 3.92
C ASN A 29 -4.69 -16.91 2.49
N ASP A 30 -5.21 -17.59 1.48
CA ASP A 30 -4.93 -17.28 0.09
C ASP A 30 -5.50 -15.90 -0.29
N LEU A 31 -6.67 -15.55 0.25
CA LEU A 31 -7.26 -14.23 0.08
C LEU A 31 -6.39 -13.13 0.72
N ARG A 32 -5.85 -13.36 1.92
CA ARG A 32 -4.96 -12.40 2.59
C ARG A 32 -3.69 -12.15 1.79
N HIS A 33 -3.09 -13.20 1.21
CA HIS A 33 -1.95 -13.03 0.31
C HIS A 33 -2.33 -12.24 -0.96
N ALA A 34 -3.50 -12.50 -1.53
CA ALA A 34 -3.98 -11.74 -2.69
C ALA A 34 -4.21 -10.26 -2.35
N ILE A 35 -4.84 -9.96 -1.21
CA ILE A 35 -5.02 -8.59 -0.70
C ILE A 35 -3.66 -7.93 -0.47
N GLY A 36 -2.74 -8.58 0.26
CA GLY A 36 -1.42 -8.04 0.54
C GLY A 36 -0.62 -7.73 -0.72
N SER A 37 -0.67 -8.63 -1.70
CA SER A 37 -0.06 -8.41 -3.02
C SER A 37 -0.68 -7.23 -3.75
N GLU A 38 -2.01 -7.08 -3.72
CA GLU A 38 -2.68 -5.95 -4.37
C GLU A 38 -2.32 -4.62 -3.71
N VAL A 39 -2.32 -4.54 -2.37
CA VAL A 39 -1.92 -3.31 -1.67
C VAL A 39 -0.45 -2.97 -1.92
N GLU A 40 0.43 -3.97 -2.05
CA GLU A 40 1.82 -3.80 -2.48
C GLU A 40 1.90 -3.17 -3.87
N HIS A 41 1.15 -3.71 -4.83
CA HIS A 41 1.07 -3.17 -6.18
C HIS A 41 0.53 -1.74 -6.20
N GLN A 42 -0.54 -1.45 -5.46
CA GLN A 42 -1.12 -0.12 -5.36
C GLN A 42 -0.14 0.90 -4.73
N THR A 43 0.59 0.49 -3.69
CA THR A 43 1.60 1.34 -3.04
C THR A 43 2.74 1.66 -4.01
N ARG A 44 3.21 0.67 -4.77
CA ARG A 44 4.24 0.89 -5.81
C ARG A 44 3.74 1.81 -6.92
N ARG A 45 2.51 1.61 -7.40
CA ARG A 45 1.87 2.48 -8.40
C ARG A 45 1.76 3.91 -7.92
N ARG A 46 1.37 4.14 -6.66
CA ARG A 46 1.34 5.48 -6.07
C ARG A 46 2.72 6.13 -6.03
N LEU A 47 3.73 5.36 -5.63
CA LEU A 47 5.13 5.78 -5.62
C LEU A 47 5.69 6.07 -7.01
N GLN A 48 5.22 5.41 -8.07
CA GLN A 48 5.72 5.52 -9.44
C GLN A 48 4.97 6.56 -10.28
N ASP A 49 3.63 6.56 -10.20
CA ASP A 49 2.77 7.22 -11.18
C ASP A 49 1.86 8.28 -10.55
N GLU A 50 1.11 7.93 -9.49
CA GLU A 50 0.05 8.81 -8.95
C GLU A 50 0.64 10.04 -8.24
N LYS A 51 1.69 9.85 -7.43
CA LYS A 51 2.32 10.91 -6.62
C LYS A 51 1.34 11.68 -5.73
N THR A 52 0.33 10.98 -5.22
CA THR A 52 -0.68 11.51 -4.31
C THR A 52 -0.61 10.82 -2.94
N THR A 53 -1.23 11.43 -1.94
CA THR A 53 -1.57 10.76 -0.68
C THR A 53 -2.71 9.76 -0.91
N PRO A 54 -2.94 8.81 0.01
CA PRO A 54 -4.12 7.94 -0.03
C PRO A 54 -5.44 8.73 -0.09
N ASP A 55 -5.49 9.92 0.52
CA ASP A 55 -6.66 10.81 0.51
C ASP A 55 -6.85 11.54 -0.84
N GLY A 56 -5.89 11.42 -1.76
CA GLY A 56 -5.96 11.99 -3.12
C GLY A 56 -5.22 13.31 -3.31
N ASP A 57 -4.59 13.86 -2.27
CA ASP A 57 -3.83 15.11 -2.38
C ASP A 57 -2.49 14.88 -3.09
N ALA A 58 -2.17 15.69 -4.09
CA ALA A 58 -0.86 15.63 -4.74
C ALA A 58 0.27 15.94 -3.74
N TRP A 59 1.35 15.17 -3.79
CA TRP A 59 2.52 15.43 -2.95
C TRP A 59 3.10 16.80 -3.24
N GLN A 60 3.47 17.51 -2.18
CA GLN A 60 4.15 18.78 -2.32
C GLN A 60 5.44 18.61 -3.11
N ALA A 61 5.57 19.44 -4.15
CA ALA A 61 6.75 19.52 -4.98
C ALA A 61 8.01 19.77 -4.15
N LEU A 62 9.13 19.28 -4.66
CA LEU A 62 10.44 19.60 -4.11
C LEU A 62 10.74 21.09 -4.34
N ASP A 63 11.48 21.70 -3.42
CA ASP A 63 12.09 23.02 -3.65
C ASP A 63 12.84 23.02 -4.98
N GLU A 64 12.67 24.06 -5.80
CA GLU A 64 13.23 24.11 -7.16
C GLU A 64 14.77 23.94 -7.17
N GLY A 65 15.45 24.55 -6.19
CA GLY A 65 16.89 24.44 -6.05
C GLY A 65 17.33 23.03 -5.65
N TYR A 66 16.55 22.34 -4.82
CA TYR A 66 16.79 20.94 -4.50
C TYR A 66 16.45 20.01 -5.68
N ALA A 67 15.33 20.23 -6.35
CA ALA A 67 14.90 19.48 -7.52
C ALA A 67 15.93 19.54 -8.65
N ALA A 68 16.46 20.74 -8.96
CA ALA A 68 17.51 20.91 -9.96
C ALA A 68 18.79 20.16 -9.60
N ARG A 69 19.23 20.20 -8.34
CA ARG A 69 20.41 19.44 -7.87
C ARG A 69 20.18 17.93 -7.89
N LYS A 70 18.97 17.49 -7.56
CA LYS A 70 18.58 16.08 -7.61
C LYS A 70 18.55 15.56 -9.04
N ALA A 71 18.00 16.34 -9.98
CA ALA A 71 17.95 16.02 -11.40
C ALA A 71 19.33 15.77 -12.03
N LEU A 72 20.39 16.39 -11.49
CA LEU A 72 21.77 16.14 -11.92
C LEU A 72 22.31 14.76 -11.50
N LYS A 73 21.69 14.12 -10.51
CA LYS A 73 22.15 12.86 -9.90
C LYS A 73 21.17 11.70 -10.11
N SER A 74 19.92 12.00 -10.47
CA SER A 74 18.84 11.03 -10.59
C SER A 74 17.77 11.60 -11.52
N SER A 75 17.24 10.76 -12.41
CA SER A 75 16.05 11.07 -13.22
C SER A 75 14.74 10.72 -12.49
N GLY A 76 14.81 10.40 -11.21
CA GLY A 76 13.71 9.84 -10.46
C GLY A 76 12.67 10.85 -9.96
N GLY A 77 11.48 10.34 -9.63
CA GLY A 77 10.34 11.13 -9.12
C GLY A 77 10.57 11.75 -7.74
N ILE A 78 9.59 12.46 -7.15
CA ILE A 78 9.76 13.20 -5.87
C ILE A 78 10.39 12.34 -4.75
N LEU A 79 9.86 11.12 -4.55
CA LEU A 79 10.33 10.15 -3.56
C LEU A 79 11.33 9.12 -4.09
N GLU A 80 11.73 9.24 -5.35
CA GLU A 80 12.47 8.21 -6.05
C GLU A 80 13.83 8.79 -6.47
N ARG A 81 14.92 8.10 -6.15
CA ARG A 81 16.27 8.49 -6.53
C ARG A 81 16.92 7.40 -7.37
N ASP A 82 16.92 6.18 -6.85
CA ASP A 82 17.53 5.02 -7.48
C ASP A 82 16.56 3.81 -7.54
N GLY A 83 15.25 4.03 -7.30
CA GLY A 83 14.26 2.96 -7.18
C GLY A 83 14.16 2.26 -5.81
N ASP A 84 15.19 2.37 -4.94
CA ASP A 84 15.28 1.64 -3.66
C ASP A 84 13.98 1.64 -2.82
N LEU A 85 13.28 2.77 -2.72
CA LEU A 85 12.06 2.87 -1.93
C LEU A 85 10.98 1.93 -2.48
N ILE A 86 10.78 1.94 -3.79
CA ILE A 86 9.77 1.14 -4.49
C ILE A 86 10.11 -0.35 -4.37
N ASP A 87 11.37 -0.68 -4.60
CA ASP A 87 11.86 -2.06 -4.55
C ASP A 87 11.79 -2.63 -3.14
N SER A 88 11.89 -1.76 -2.11
CA SER A 88 11.80 -2.16 -0.71
C SER A 88 10.38 -2.35 -0.17
N ILE A 89 9.34 -1.93 -0.91
CA ILE A 89 7.96 -2.16 -0.48
C ILE A 89 7.69 -3.66 -0.54
N ALA A 90 7.24 -4.22 0.58
CA ALA A 90 6.89 -5.62 0.70
C ALA A 90 5.73 -5.80 1.69
N TYR A 91 5.00 -6.90 1.54
CA TYR A 91 4.00 -7.32 2.51
C TYR A 91 4.36 -8.65 3.19
N ALA A 92 3.77 -8.88 4.35
CA ALA A 92 3.77 -10.15 5.06
C ALA A 92 2.37 -10.45 5.59
N VAL A 93 2.03 -11.72 5.74
CA VAL A 93 0.79 -12.17 6.38
C VAL A 93 1.18 -12.86 7.68
N ASP A 94 0.65 -12.37 8.80
CA ASP A 94 0.82 -12.99 10.12
C ASP A 94 -0.55 -13.27 10.74
N GLY A 95 -0.93 -14.55 10.79
CA GLY A 95 -2.26 -14.96 11.23
C GLY A 95 -3.36 -14.37 10.36
N ASP A 96 -4.13 -13.42 10.94
CA ASP A 96 -5.23 -12.72 10.28
C ASP A 96 -4.86 -11.28 9.88
N GLU A 97 -3.62 -10.87 10.11
CA GLU A 97 -3.11 -9.54 9.80
C GLU A 97 -2.25 -9.55 8.53
N ILE A 98 -2.37 -8.48 7.74
CA ILE A 98 -1.55 -8.19 6.58
C ILE A 98 -0.74 -6.95 6.90
N GLU A 99 0.57 -7.10 6.87
CA GLU A 99 1.50 -6.03 7.13
C GLU A 99 2.12 -5.59 5.82
N ILE A 100 2.15 -4.29 5.54
CA ILE A 100 2.83 -3.75 4.36
C ILE A 100 3.71 -2.57 4.73
N GLY A 101 4.91 -2.50 4.17
CA GLY A 101 5.79 -1.39 4.47
C GLY A 101 7.14 -1.42 3.77
N SER A 102 8.04 -0.58 4.25
CA SER A 102 9.44 -0.56 3.86
C SER A 102 10.33 -0.59 5.11
N PRO A 103 11.42 -1.38 5.11
CA PRO A 103 12.39 -1.38 6.21
C PRO A 103 13.32 -0.15 6.19
N LEU A 104 13.27 0.68 5.14
CA LEU A 104 14.19 1.81 4.97
C LEU A 104 13.85 2.94 5.95
N VAL A 105 14.84 3.41 6.71
CA VAL A 105 14.65 4.48 7.70
C VAL A 105 14.15 5.77 7.05
N TYR A 106 14.65 6.12 5.86
CA TYR A 106 14.19 7.32 5.16
C TYR A 106 12.74 7.20 4.66
N ALA A 107 12.21 5.97 4.50
CA ALA A 107 10.81 5.77 4.12
C ALA A 107 9.86 6.34 5.20
N ALA A 108 10.22 6.18 6.47
CA ALA A 108 9.48 6.77 7.59
C ALA A 108 9.50 8.30 7.55
N ILE A 109 10.67 8.92 7.30
CA ILE A 109 10.78 10.38 7.18
C ILE A 109 9.98 10.91 6.00
N GLN A 110 9.96 10.20 4.87
CA GLN A 110 9.14 10.61 3.73
C GLN A 110 7.64 10.44 4.01
N HIS A 111 7.26 9.38 4.72
CA HIS A 111 5.87 9.11 5.04
C HIS A 111 5.31 10.09 6.08
N PHE A 112 5.96 10.25 7.23
CA PHE A 112 5.47 11.08 8.34
C PHE A 112 5.90 12.55 8.24
N GLY A 113 6.93 12.84 7.45
CA GLY A 113 7.65 14.11 7.52
C GLY A 113 8.77 14.06 8.57
N GLY A 114 9.57 15.11 8.60
CA GLY A 114 10.75 15.22 9.46
C GLY A 114 10.63 16.20 10.63
N ASP A 115 9.49 16.87 10.79
CA ASP A 115 9.33 18.00 11.72
C ASP A 115 9.62 17.59 13.17
N GLU A 116 9.11 16.43 13.60
CA GLU A 116 9.32 15.89 14.95
C GLU A 116 10.80 15.63 15.29
N VAL A 117 11.64 15.43 14.27
CA VAL A 117 13.08 15.21 14.41
C VAL A 117 13.92 16.40 13.92
N GLY A 118 13.29 17.56 13.70
CA GLY A 118 13.94 18.81 13.31
C GLY A 118 14.46 18.84 11.86
N ILE A 119 13.91 17.99 10.99
CA ILE A 119 14.25 17.93 9.57
C ILE A 119 13.12 18.59 8.77
N PRO A 120 13.40 19.62 7.94
CA PRO A 120 12.36 20.34 7.18
C PRO A 120 11.90 19.56 5.94
N ILE A 121 11.40 18.34 6.15
CA ILE A 121 10.80 17.49 5.13
C ILE A 121 9.31 17.38 5.43
N VAL A 122 8.49 17.81 4.49
CA VAL A 122 7.03 17.62 4.54
C VAL A 122 6.67 16.16 4.34
N SER A 123 5.57 15.74 4.97
CA SER A 123 4.98 14.41 4.77
C SER A 123 4.57 14.22 3.31
N ARG A 124 4.86 13.03 2.79
CA ARG A 124 4.43 12.50 1.51
C ARG A 124 3.91 11.10 1.75
N GLN A 125 2.79 11.03 2.45
CA GLN A 125 2.15 9.77 2.80
C GLN A 125 1.93 8.94 1.54
N PHE A 126 2.49 7.72 1.52
CA PHE A 126 2.37 6.80 0.38
C PHE A 126 1.76 5.45 0.77
N LEU A 127 1.85 5.06 2.04
CA LEU A 127 1.11 3.91 2.56
C LEU A 127 -0.28 4.36 2.98
N GLY A 128 -1.27 3.54 2.64
CA GLY A 128 -2.68 3.77 2.90
C GLY A 128 -3.52 3.32 1.72
N LEU A 129 -4.82 3.22 1.96
CA LEU A 129 -5.81 2.86 0.96
C LEU A 129 -6.57 4.12 0.56
N SER A 130 -6.54 4.44 -0.73
CA SER A 130 -7.49 5.40 -1.29
C SER A 130 -8.85 4.74 -1.48
N GLN A 131 -9.87 5.54 -1.76
CA GLN A 131 -11.19 5.01 -2.08
C GLN A 131 -11.17 4.07 -3.30
N ASP A 132 -10.35 4.38 -4.31
CA ASP A 132 -10.17 3.52 -5.48
C ASP A 132 -9.47 2.21 -5.12
N ASN A 133 -8.45 2.26 -4.26
CA ASN A 133 -7.79 1.07 -3.75
C ASN A 133 -8.76 0.15 -3.01
N GLU A 134 -9.63 0.69 -2.16
CA GLU A 134 -10.66 -0.10 -1.47
C GLU A 134 -11.62 -0.77 -2.46
N ASN A 135 -12.00 -0.07 -3.54
CA ASN A 135 -12.87 -0.63 -4.58
C ASN A 135 -12.18 -1.78 -5.33
N ASP A 136 -10.89 -1.65 -5.63
CA ASP A 136 -10.09 -2.72 -6.23
C ASP A 136 -10.00 -3.95 -5.30
N LEU A 137 -9.81 -3.73 -4.00
CA LEU A 137 -9.81 -4.80 -3.00
C LEU A 137 -11.18 -5.50 -2.88
N LEU A 138 -12.27 -4.74 -2.95
CA LEU A 138 -13.63 -5.29 -2.97
C LEU A 138 -13.84 -6.18 -4.20
N ALA A 139 -13.44 -5.71 -5.38
CA ALA A 139 -13.54 -6.49 -6.61
C ALA A 139 -12.69 -7.77 -6.56
N LEU A 140 -11.50 -7.70 -5.96
CA LEU A 140 -10.64 -8.86 -5.74
C LEU A 140 -11.31 -9.89 -4.81
N VAL A 141 -11.90 -9.43 -3.71
CA VAL A 141 -12.63 -10.29 -2.75
C VAL A 141 -13.83 -10.94 -3.44
N ASP A 142 -14.59 -10.18 -4.22
CA ASP A 142 -15.72 -10.69 -5.00
C ASP A 142 -15.30 -11.80 -5.97
N GLN A 143 -14.28 -11.52 -6.76
CA GLN A 143 -13.74 -12.47 -7.72
C GLN A 143 -13.24 -13.74 -7.02
N TRP A 144 -12.61 -13.62 -5.86
CA TRP A 144 -12.15 -14.77 -5.09
C TRP A 144 -13.33 -15.57 -4.51
N LEU A 145 -14.34 -14.92 -3.95
CA LEU A 145 -15.55 -15.58 -3.44
C LEU A 145 -16.28 -16.36 -4.54
N ASP A 146 -16.43 -15.76 -5.72
CA ASP A 146 -17.06 -16.41 -6.88
C ASP A 146 -16.29 -17.66 -7.31
N GLN A 147 -14.96 -17.66 -7.24
CA GLN A 147 -14.13 -18.84 -7.51
C GLN A 147 -14.32 -19.93 -6.45
N GLN A 148 -14.41 -19.56 -5.17
CA GLN A 148 -14.62 -20.52 -4.09
C GLN A 148 -16.01 -21.18 -4.15
N VAL A 149 -17.05 -20.39 -4.45
CA VAL A 149 -18.43 -20.90 -4.56
C VAL A 149 -18.64 -21.66 -5.87
N GLY A 150 -18.12 -21.16 -6.98
CA GLY A 150 -18.22 -21.79 -8.30
C GLY A 150 -17.38 -23.07 -8.43
N GLY A 151 -16.23 -23.14 -7.76
CA GLY A 151 -15.35 -24.31 -7.73
C GLY A 151 -15.95 -25.54 -7.01
N GLN A 152 -16.96 -25.34 -6.16
CA GLN A 152 -17.66 -26.43 -5.45
C GLN A 152 -18.67 -27.18 -6.36
N SER A 153 -18.96 -26.67 -7.56
CA SER A 153 -20.03 -27.21 -8.44
C SER A 153 -19.56 -28.24 -9.47
N HIS A 154 -18.26 -28.60 -9.51
CA HIS A 154 -17.70 -29.49 -10.53
C HIS A 154 -17.14 -30.83 -10.00
N ALA A 155 -17.51 -31.22 -8.79
CA ALA A 155 -17.15 -32.51 -8.19
C ALA A 155 -18.39 -33.41 -8.03
N ILE A 156 -19.01 -33.85 -9.13
CA ILE A 156 -19.98 -34.97 -9.15
C ILE A 156 -19.81 -35.78 -10.43
#